data_AF-A0A380FBN3-F1
#
_entry.id   AF-A0A380FBN3-F1
#
_cell.length_a   1.000
_cell.length_b   1.000
_cell.length_c   1.000
_cell.angle_alpha   90.00
_cell.angle_beta   90.00
_cell.angle_gamma   90.00
#
_symmetry.space_group_name_H-M   'P 1'
#
loop_
_entity.id
_entity.type
_entity.pdbx_description
1 polymer ?
#
loop_
_entity_poly.entity_id
_entity_poly.type
_entity_poly.pdbx_seq_one_letter_code
_entity_poly.pdbx_strand_id
1 'polypeptide(L)' 'MKIYLIRHGESQSNYDKKNGNHYFCGQMDVPLTEKGEQSAVDLQTYFADKEIDHVYLSDLTRN' A
#
# COMPACT_ATOMS: atom_id res chain seq x y z
N MET A 1 12.60 21.11 0.36
CA MET A 1 12.50 19.66 0.58
C MET A 1 11.03 19.31 0.76
N LYS A 2 10.50 18.36 -0.03
CA LYS A 2 9.11 17.88 0.07
C LYS A 2 9.15 16.37 0.33
N ILE A 3 8.36 15.90 1.28
CA ILE A 3 8.27 14.48 1.63
C ILE A 3 6.84 14.03 1.38
N TYR A 4 6.68 12.91 0.69
CA TYR A 4 5.40 12.26 0.47
C TYR A 4 5.35 11.00 1.36
N LEU A 5 4.37 10.95 2.27
CA LEU A 5 4.11 9.78 3.10
C LEU A 5 2.89 9.06 2.52
N ILE A 6 3.14 7.91 1.90
CA ILE A 6 2.11 7.12 1.25
C ILE A 6 1.81 5.89 2.10
N ARG A 7 0.54 5.61 2.31
CA ARG A 7 0.08 4.34 2.88
C ARG A 7 -0.16 3.36 1.73
N HIS A 8 0.27 2.10 1.90
CA HIS A 8 -0.05 1.03 0.96
C HIS A 8 -1.56 0.89 0.70
N GLY A 9 -1.89 0.28 -0.44
CA GLY A 9 -3.27 -0.06 -0.82
C GLY A 9 -3.95 -1.04 0.15
N GLU A 10 -5.20 -1.39 -0.11
CA GLU A 10 -5.90 -2.39 0.69
C GLU A 10 -5.17 -3.73 0.67
N SER A 11 -4.77 -4.23 1.84
CA SER A 11 -4.17 -5.56 1.98
C SER A 11 -5.21 -6.65 2.28
N GLN A 12 -4.84 -7.92 2.10
CA GLN A 12 -5.71 -9.05 2.47
C GLN A 12 -6.18 -8.95 3.92
N SER A 13 -5.30 -8.58 4.86
CA SER A 13 -5.69 -8.39 6.27
C SER A 13 -6.68 -7.23 6.47
N ASN A 14 -6.59 -6.16 5.67
CA ASN A 14 -7.59 -5.08 5.71
C ASN A 14 -8.94 -5.56 5.19
N TYR A 15 -8.95 -6.36 4.12
CA TYR A 15 -10.14 -6.98 3.57
C TYR A 15 -10.77 -7.96 4.57
N ASP A 16 -10.00 -8.89 5.11
CA ASP A 16 -10.45 -9.90 6.05
C ASP A 16 -11.13 -9.28 7.27
N LYS A 17 -10.52 -8.23 7.86
CA LYS A 17 -11.10 -7.48 8.98
C LYS A 17 -12.45 -6.87 8.63
N LYS A 18 -12.63 -6.36 7.41
CA LYS A 18 -13.92 -5.82 6.94
C LYS A 18 -14.96 -6.91 6.72
N ASN A 19 -14.52 -8.14 6.42
CA ASN A 19 -15.38 -9.29 6.11
C ASN A 19 -15.57 -10.26 7.30
N GLY A 20 -15.31 -9.80 8.52
CA GLY A 20 -15.60 -10.55 9.76
C GLY A 20 -14.51 -11.52 10.21
N ASN A 21 -13.39 -11.63 9.48
CA ASN A 21 -12.22 -12.39 9.93
C ASN A 21 -11.24 -11.45 10.65
N HIS A 22 -11.32 -11.45 11.98
CA HIS A 22 -10.62 -10.47 12.81
C HIS A 22 -9.25 -10.99 13.29
N TYR A 23 -8.19 -10.42 12.71
CA TYR A 23 -6.81 -10.55 13.22
C TYR A 23 -6.02 -9.26 12.98
N PHE A 24 -4.92 -9.09 13.72
CA PHE A 24 -4.04 -7.94 13.57
C PHE A 24 -2.96 -8.22 12.52
N CYS A 25 -2.83 -7.33 11.53
CA CYS A 25 -1.80 -7.45 10.49
C CYS A 25 -0.38 -7.32 11.08
N GLY A 26 -0.09 -6.24 11.81
CA GLY A 26 1.25 -5.96 12.32
C GLY A 26 2.33 -6.07 11.25
N GLN A 27 3.34 -6.91 11.52
CA GLN A 27 4.45 -7.22 10.61
C GLN A 27 4.21 -8.49 9.78
N MET A 28 3.01 -9.07 9.81
CA MET A 28 2.68 -10.19 8.94
C MET A 28 2.81 -9.76 7.48
N ASP A 29 3.50 -10.58 6.69
CA ASP A 29 3.62 -10.34 5.27
C ASP A 29 2.38 -10.87 4.56
N VAL A 30 1.54 -9.95 4.09
CA VAL A 30 0.28 -10.24 3.41
C VAL A 30 0.20 -9.42 2.14
N PRO A 31 -0.34 -9.97 1.03
CA PRO A 31 -0.40 -9.27 -0.23
C PRO A 31 -1.45 -8.15 -0.22
N LEU A 32 -1.39 -7.31 -1.25
CA LEU A 32 -2.49 -6.42 -1.61
C LEU A 32 -3.67 -7.23 -2.17
N THR A 33 -4.88 -6.69 -2.06
CA THR A 33 -6.02 -7.16 -2.86
C THR A 33 -5.94 -6.57 -4.27
N GLU A 34 -6.70 -7.08 -5.23
CA GLU A 34 -6.81 -6.47 -6.57
C GLU A 34 -7.15 -4.97 -6.51
N LYS A 35 -8.02 -4.59 -5.56
CA LYS A 35 -8.34 -3.19 -5.29
C LYS A 35 -7.14 -2.41 -4.75
N GLY A 36 -6.34 -3.02 -3.89
CA GLY A 36 -5.09 -2.45 -3.40
C GLY A 36 -4.07 -2.23 -4.51
N GLU A 37 -3.90 -3.20 -5.40
CA GLU A 37 -3.03 -3.10 -6.57
C GLU A 37 -3.48 -1.99 -7.51
N GLN A 38 -4.79 -1.93 -7.82
CA GLN A 38 -5.34 -0.85 -8.66
C GLN A 38 -5.07 0.53 -8.04
N SER A 39 -5.17 0.67 -6.71
CA SER A 39 -4.86 1.95 -6.05
C SER A 39 -3.39 2.36 -6.20
N ALA A 40 -2.46 1.41 -6.33
CA ALA A 40 -1.06 1.69 -6.59
C ALA A 40 -0.84 2.15 -8.05
N VAL A 41 -1.60 1.61 -9.00
CA VAL A 41 -1.60 2.08 -10.40
C VAL A 41 -2.18 3.51 -10.50
N ASP A 42 -3.25 3.79 -9.78
CA ASP A 42 -3.83 5.14 -9.74
C ASP A 42 -2.84 6.14 -9.11
N LEU A 43 -2.09 5.71 -8.08
CA LEU A 43 -1.03 6.50 -7.47
C LEU A 43 0.08 6.82 -8.47
N GLN A 44 0.50 5.85 -9.29
CA GLN A 44 1.48 6.08 -10.36
C GLN A 44 1.02 7.22 -11.28
N THR A 45 -0.27 7.24 -11.64
CA THR A 45 -0.84 8.30 -12.48
C THR A 45 -0.75 9.67 -11.79
N TYR A 46 -1.05 9.74 -10.49
CA TYR A 46 -0.90 10.98 -9.72
C TYR A 46 0.55 11.48 -9.63
N PHE A 47 1.54 10.57 -9.61
CA PHE A 47 2.95 10.92 -9.53
C PHE A 47 3.65 11.12 -10.87
N ALA A 48 2.97 10.94 -12.00
CA ALA A 48 3.56 10.99 -13.34
C ALA A 48 4.27 12.32 -13.68
N ASP A 49 3.86 13.42 -13.05
CA ASP A 49 4.40 14.77 -13.27
C ASP A 49 5.30 15.27 -12.12
N LYS A 50 5.62 14.41 -11.15
CA LYS A 50 6.41 14.78 -9.97
C LYS A 50 7.82 14.19 -10.07
N GLU A 51 8.82 15.04 -9.87
CA GLU A 51 10.20 14.59 -9.69
C GLU A 51 10.35 13.93 -8.31
N ILE A 52 10.86 12.70 -8.30
CA ILE A 52 11.09 11.91 -7.10
C ILE A 52 12.53 11.39 -7.13
N ASP A 53 13.38 11.95 -6.27
CA ASP A 53 14.80 11.58 -6.21
C ASP A 53 15.02 10.24 -5.51
N HIS A 54 14.22 9.96 -4.48
CA HIS A 54 14.39 8.80 -3.61
C HIS A 54 13.03 8.20 -3.23
N VAL A 55 12.99 6.87 -3.19
CA VAL A 55 11.84 6.07 -2.74
C VAL A 55 12.33 5.14 -1.64
N TYR A 56 11.59 5.10 -0.53
CA TYR A 56 11.87 4.24 0.61
C TYR A 56 10.63 3.42 0.94
N LEU A 57 10.83 2.14 1.21
CA LEU A 57 9.78 1.16 1.50
C LEU A 57 10.25 0.24 2.62
N SER A 58 9.30 -0.43 3.29
CA SER A 58 9.62 -1.54 4.19
C SER A 58 9.99 -2.79 3.40
N ASP A 59 10.39 -3.85 4.10
CA ASP A 59 10.61 -5.20 3.59
C ASP A 59 9.33 -6.03 3.38
N LEU A 60 8.15 -5.51 3.72
CA LEU A 60 6.86 -6.20 3.57
C LEU A 60 6.30 -6.05 2.15
N THR A 61 5.81 -7.17 1.58
CA THR A 61 5.36 -7.31 0.18
C THR A 61 4.23 -6.36 -0.22
N ARG A 62 3.47 -5.82 0.74
CA ARG A 62 2.38 -4.86 0.48
C ARG A 62 2.85 -3.42 0.21
N ASN A 63 4.13 -3.10 0.34
CA ASN A 63 4.69 -1.76 0.08
C ASN A 63 5.45 -1.70 -1.24
#